data_AF-X0PHD1-F1
#
_entry.id   AF-X0PHD1-F1
#
_cell.length_a   1.000
_cell.length_b   1.000
_cell.length_c   1.000
_cell.angle_alpha   90.00
_cell.angle_beta   90.00
_cell.angle_gamma   90.00
#
_symmetry.space_group_name_H-M   'P 1'
#
loop_
_entity.id
_entity.type
_entity.pdbx_description
1 polymer ?
#
loop_
_entity_poly.entity_id
_entity_poly.type
_entity_poly.pdbx_seq_one_letter_code
_entity_poly.pdbx_strand_id
1 'polypeptide(L)'
;MHLSIRKFPALFDILFLIITLFEILAIIVMCLTSQMLDISDFFIIYSNIADKIFWIFILGIGLHIFSYLKSLDNNWLLFGNLFGIFGFLIFWILPQYFFVGVILHWVAIHNLIAHAKLKAQPQMQSKTS
;
A
#
# COMPACT_ATOMS: atom_id res chain seq x y z
N MET A 1 -22.22 -0.02 -3.31
CA MET A 1 -21.26 0.66 -2.41
C MET A 1 -20.38 1.55 -3.28
N HIS A 2 -20.55 2.88 -3.26
CA HIS A 2 -19.69 3.78 -4.04
C HIS A 2 -18.31 3.79 -3.37
N LEU A 3 -17.32 3.12 -3.96
CA LEU A 3 -15.94 3.23 -3.50
C LEU A 3 -15.50 4.68 -3.73
N SER A 4 -15.34 5.43 -2.65
CA SER A 4 -14.75 6.76 -2.71
C SER A 4 -13.34 6.63 -3.25
N ILE A 5 -12.98 7.48 -4.20
CA ILE A 5 -11.64 7.46 -4.82
C ILE A 5 -10.51 7.62 -3.78
N ARG A 6 -10.82 8.22 -2.63
CA ARG A 6 -9.91 8.37 -1.48
C ARG A 6 -9.54 7.03 -0.81
N LYS A 7 -10.37 5.99 -0.97
CA LYS A 7 -10.16 4.63 -0.43
C LYS A 7 -9.54 3.67 -1.43
N PHE A 8 -9.46 4.07 -2.69
CA PHE A 8 -8.96 3.23 -3.76
C PHE A 8 -7.50 2.80 -3.55
N PRO A 9 -6.57 3.67 -3.08
CA PRO A 9 -5.21 3.23 -2.78
C PRO A 9 -5.19 2.16 -1.69
N ALA A 10 -5.98 2.29 -0.62
CA ALA A 10 -6.02 1.27 0.44
C ALA A 10 -6.49 -0.11 -0.06
N LEU A 11 -7.42 -0.15 -1.03
CA LEU A 11 -7.84 -1.41 -1.64
C LEU A 11 -6.70 -2.02 -2.47
N PHE A 12 -5.99 -1.18 -3.22
CA PHE A 12 -4.83 -1.60 -3.98
C PHE A 12 -3.72 -2.12 -3.06
N ASP A 13 -3.43 -1.43 -1.96
CA ASP A 13 -2.45 -1.82 -0.94
C ASP A 13 -2.77 -3.20 -0.35
N ILE A 14 -4.04 -3.47 -0.04
CA ILE A 14 -4.47 -4.77 0.47
C ILE A 14 -4.21 -5.88 -0.56
N LEU A 15 -4.60 -5.66 -1.81
CA LEU A 15 -4.36 -6.63 -2.89
C LEU A 15 -2.87 -6.85 -3.12
N PHE A 16 -2.10 -5.76 -3.14
CA PHE A 16 -0.65 -5.79 -3.26
C PHE A 16 -0.03 -6.63 -2.15
N LEU A 17 -0.34 -6.36 -0.87
CA LEU A 17 0.19 -7.13 0.26
C LEU A 17 -0.20 -8.61 0.22
N ILE A 18 -1.41 -8.95 -0.25
CA ILE A 18 -1.82 -10.35 -0.43
C ILE A 18 -0.97 -11.02 -1.52
N ILE A 19 -0.75 -10.35 -2.65
CA ILE A 19 0.08 -10.86 -3.74
C ILE A 19 1.53 -11.02 -3.27
N THR A 20 2.06 -10.02 -2.56
CA THR A 20 3.41 -10.07 -1.98
C THR A 20 3.54 -11.21 -0.97
N LEU A 21 2.50 -11.53 -0.20
CA LEU A 21 2.52 -12.71 0.69
C LEU A 21 2.69 -14.01 -0.11
N PHE A 22 1.95 -14.18 -1.21
CA PHE A 22 2.12 -15.35 -2.09
C PHE A 22 3.49 -15.38 -2.76
N GLU A 23 4.01 -14.22 -3.17
CA GLU A 23 5.36 -14.08 -3.71
C GLU A 23 6.41 -14.55 -2.70
N ILE A 24 6.35 -14.09 -1.45
CA ILE A 24 7.26 -14.53 -0.38
C ILE A 24 7.21 -16.05 -0.21
N LEU A 25 6.00 -16.63 -0.15
CA LEU A 25 5.85 -18.09 -0.02
C LEU A 25 6.49 -18.84 -1.19
N ALA A 26 6.33 -18.33 -2.41
CA ALA A 26 6.97 -18.91 -3.60
C ALA A 26 8.50 -18.81 -3.54
N ILE A 27 9.05 -17.66 -3.14
CA ILE A 27 10.51 -17.46 -2.99
C ILE A 27 11.05 -18.41 -1.92
N ILE A 28 10.38 -18.56 -0.78
CA ILE A 28 10.79 -19.50 0.27
C ILE A 28 10.84 -20.93 -0.26
N VAL A 29 9.82 -21.37 -1.00
CA VAL A 29 9.82 -22.70 -1.62
C VAL A 29 10.99 -22.86 -2.59
N MET A 30 11.25 -21.87 -3.44
CA MET A 30 12.38 -21.88 -4.38
C MET A 30 13.72 -22.00 -3.66
N CYS A 31 13.96 -21.18 -2.63
CA CYS A 31 15.15 -21.22 -1.79
C CYS A 31 15.36 -22.60 -1.15
N LEU A 32 14.30 -23.19 -0.58
CA LEU A 32 14.35 -24.53 0.01
C LEU A 32 14.69 -25.62 -1.02
N THR A 33 14.09 -25.56 -2.22
CA THR A 33 14.33 -26.57 -3.27
C THR A 33 15.71 -26.47 -3.91
N SER A 34 16.31 -25.27 -3.92
CA SER A 34 17.61 -24.98 -4.53
C SER A 34 18.76 -25.06 -3.53
N GLN A 35 18.50 -25.37 -2.26
CA GLN A 35 19.45 -25.34 -1.14
C GLN A 35 20.10 -23.95 -0.93
N MET A 36 19.47 -22.88 -1.45
CA MET A 36 19.86 -21.49 -1.24
C MET A 36 19.21 -20.97 0.03
N LEU A 37 19.83 -21.26 1.18
CA LEU A 37 19.26 -21.01 2.51
C LEU A 37 19.71 -19.69 3.15
N ASP A 38 20.47 -18.85 2.44
CA ASP A 38 20.86 -17.54 2.97
C ASP A 38 19.76 -16.49 2.74
N ILE A 39 19.61 -15.60 3.72
CA ILE A 39 18.73 -14.44 3.65
C ILE A 39 19.16 -13.51 2.49
N SER A 40 20.44 -13.48 2.16
CA SER A 40 20.94 -12.70 1.02
C SER A 40 20.33 -13.17 -0.31
N ASP A 41 20.21 -14.48 -0.53
CA ASP A 41 19.61 -15.08 -1.72
C ASP A 41 18.13 -14.72 -1.84
N PHE A 42 17.39 -14.71 -0.73
CA PHE A 42 16.00 -14.29 -0.68
C PHE A 42 15.84 -12.86 -1.24
N PHE A 43 16.65 -11.91 -0.77
CA PHE A 43 16.55 -10.52 -1.21
C PHE A 43 17.01 -10.33 -2.66
N ILE A 44 17.97 -11.12 -3.14
CA ILE A 44 18.37 -11.12 -4.56
C ILE A 44 17.21 -11.57 -5.45
N ILE A 45 16.56 -12.68 -5.10
CA ILE A 45 15.42 -13.20 -5.86
C ILE A 45 14.26 -12.21 -5.82
N TYR A 46 13.93 -11.69 -4.63
CA TYR A 46 12.89 -10.68 -4.46
C TYR A 46 13.16 -9.43 -5.29
N SER A 47 14.38 -8.88 -5.24
CA SER A 47 14.76 -7.70 -6.04
C SER A 47 14.59 -7.94 -7.54
N ASN A 48 15.00 -9.11 -8.03
CA ASN A 48 14.85 -9.48 -9.44
C ASN A 48 13.37 -9.61 -9.87
N ILE A 49 12.48 -10.03 -8.97
CA ILE A 49 11.04 -10.07 -9.23
C ILE A 49 10.48 -8.66 -9.20
N ALA A 50 10.80 -7.86 -8.17
CA ALA A 50 10.38 -6.48 -8.02
C ALA A 50 10.71 -5.64 -9.26
N ASP A 51 11.93 -5.77 -9.80
CA ASP A 51 12.33 -5.07 -11.02
C ASP A 51 11.51 -5.48 -12.25
N LYS A 52 11.06 -6.74 -12.32
CA LYS A 52 10.19 -7.21 -13.40
C LYS A 52 8.77 -6.72 -13.25
N ILE A 53 8.29 -6.47 -12.04
CA ILE A 53 6.93 -5.97 -11.77
C ILE A 53 6.91 -4.48 -11.41
N PHE A 54 7.96 -3.73 -11.80
CA PHE A 54 8.19 -2.37 -11.32
C PHE A 54 7.00 -1.41 -11.57
N TRP A 55 6.24 -1.67 -12.65
CA TRP A 55 5.05 -0.91 -13.02
C TRP A 55 3.94 -0.97 -11.96
N ILE A 56 3.88 -2.01 -11.13
CA ILE A 56 2.92 -2.14 -10.03
C ILE A 56 3.21 -1.08 -8.97
N PHE A 57 4.49 -0.87 -8.61
CA PHE A 57 4.88 0.18 -7.65
C PHE A 57 4.58 1.57 -8.21
N ILE A 58 4.85 1.82 -9.50
CA ILE A 58 4.51 3.09 -10.15
C ILE A 58 3.00 3.34 -10.08
N LEU A 59 2.19 2.32 -10.37
CA LEU A 59 0.73 2.43 -10.31
C LEU A 59 0.26 2.73 -8.88
N GLY A 60 0.77 2.00 -7.88
CA GLY A 60 0.46 2.23 -6.46
C GLY A 60 0.82 3.64 -6.01
N ILE A 61 2.03 4.11 -6.32
CA ILE A 61 2.49 5.48 -6.05
C ILE A 61 1.55 6.50 -6.72
N GLY A 62 1.18 6.28 -7.99
CA GLY A 62 0.26 7.15 -8.72
C GLY A 62 -1.12 7.24 -8.06
N LEU A 63 -1.66 6.12 -7.56
CA LEU A 63 -2.93 6.11 -6.83
C LEU A 63 -2.85 6.92 -5.53
N HIS A 64 -1.76 6.78 -4.77
CA HIS A 64 -1.57 7.58 -3.57
C HIS A 64 -1.38 9.07 -3.85
N ILE A 65 -0.64 9.44 -4.89
CA ILE A 65 -0.51 10.85 -5.32
C ILE A 65 -1.89 11.42 -5.67
N PHE A 66 -2.68 10.70 -6.46
CA PHE A 66 -4.02 11.16 -6.83
C PHE A 66 -4.93 11.33 -5.60
N SER A 67 -4.92 10.35 -4.70
CA SER A 67 -5.69 10.39 -3.45
C SER A 67 -5.23 11.52 -2.51
N TYR A 68 -3.91 11.77 -2.44
CA TYR A 68 -3.31 12.86 -1.68
C TYR A 68 -3.83 14.20 -2.17
N LEU A 69 -3.76 14.46 -3.48
CA LEU A 69 -4.27 15.70 -4.08
C LEU A 69 -5.77 15.90 -3.87
N LYS A 70 -6.55 14.81 -3.79
CA LYS A 70 -7.99 14.86 -3.51
C LYS A 70 -8.34 14.97 -2.03
N SER A 71 -7.36 14.92 -1.14
CA SER A 71 -7.55 14.88 0.31
C SER A 71 -6.76 15.97 1.06
N LEU A 72 -6.42 17.07 0.37
CA LEU A 72 -5.72 18.23 0.95
C LEU A 72 -6.46 18.85 2.15
N ASP A 73 -7.76 18.57 2.29
CA ASP A 73 -8.58 19.02 3.41
C ASP A 73 -8.51 18.10 4.66
N ASN A 74 -7.77 16.99 4.62
CA ASN A 74 -7.70 16.03 5.72
C ASN A 74 -6.27 15.49 5.94
N ASN A 75 -5.63 15.99 7.01
CA ASN A 75 -4.26 15.62 7.38
C ASN A 75 -4.05 14.10 7.54
N TRP A 76 -5.02 13.36 8.08
CA TRP A 76 -4.89 11.90 8.25
C TRP A 76 -4.82 11.15 6.93
N LEU A 77 -5.59 11.61 5.93
CA LEU A 77 -5.53 11.04 4.58
C LEU A 77 -4.23 11.43 3.88
N LEU A 78 -3.70 12.63 4.12
CA LEU A 78 -2.39 13.03 3.60
C LEU A 78 -1.27 12.16 4.18
N PHE A 79 -1.26 11.97 5.50
CA PHE A 79 -0.32 11.06 6.16
C PHE A 79 -0.43 9.65 5.60
N GLY A 80 -1.64 9.07 5.54
CA GLY A 80 -1.85 7.73 4.99
C GLY A 80 -1.31 7.57 3.57
N ASN A 81 -1.52 8.55 2.70
CA ASN A 81 -0.99 8.50 1.33
C ASN A 81 0.54 8.63 1.28
N LEU A 82 1.16 9.47 2.12
CA LEU A 82 2.62 9.55 2.19
C LEU A 82 3.23 8.22 2.64
N PHE A 83 2.63 7.59 3.65
CA PHE A 83 3.05 6.26 4.12
C PHE A 83 2.96 5.21 3.01
N GLY A 84 1.89 5.21 2.21
CA GLY A 84 1.75 4.30 1.07
C GLY A 84 2.82 4.53 0.00
N ILE A 85 3.10 5.80 -0.37
CA ILE A 85 4.17 6.14 -1.31
C ILE A 85 5.53 5.62 -0.83
N PHE A 86 5.88 5.92 0.42
CA PHE A 86 7.15 5.43 0.98
C PHE A 86 7.18 3.91 1.11
N GLY A 87 6.05 3.27 1.40
CA GLY A 87 5.92 1.83 1.39
C GLY A 87 6.30 1.23 0.03
N PHE A 88 5.74 1.76 -1.07
CA PHE A 88 6.04 1.27 -2.42
C PHE A 88 7.50 1.53 -2.81
N LEU A 89 8.06 2.68 -2.43
CA LEU A 89 9.48 2.98 -2.67
C LEU A 89 10.40 2.03 -1.91
N ILE A 90 10.05 1.65 -0.68
CA ILE A 90 10.84 0.67 0.08
C ILE A 90 10.80 -0.71 -0.59
N PHE A 91 9.61 -1.21 -0.96
CA PHE A 91 9.52 -2.51 -1.61
C PHE A 91 10.28 -2.57 -2.94
N TRP A 92 10.33 -1.46 -3.69
CA TRP A 92 11.00 -1.42 -4.97
C TRP A 92 12.52 -1.18 -4.85
N ILE A 93 12.93 -0.12 -4.14
CA ILE A 93 14.32 0.38 -4.17
C ILE A 93 15.17 -0.21 -3.05
N LEU A 94 14.54 -0.56 -1.92
CA LEU A 94 15.23 -0.92 -0.69
C LEU A 94 14.65 -2.23 -0.10
N PRO A 95 14.75 -3.36 -0.84
CA PRO A 95 14.12 -4.62 -0.46
C PRO A 95 14.59 -5.15 0.89
N GLN A 96 15.80 -4.79 1.35
CA GLN A 96 16.30 -5.16 2.68
C GLN A 96 15.47 -4.58 3.84
N TYR A 97 14.70 -3.52 3.59
CA TYR A 97 13.75 -2.94 4.56
C TYR A 97 12.31 -3.41 4.31
N PHE A 98 12.12 -4.56 3.67
CA PHE A 98 10.82 -5.16 3.36
C PHE A 98 9.78 -5.00 4.49
N PHE A 99 10.15 -5.36 5.73
CA PHE A 99 9.24 -5.28 6.88
C PHE A 99 8.81 -3.84 7.20
N VAL A 100 9.68 -2.85 6.98
CA VAL A 100 9.32 -1.45 7.10
C VAL A 100 8.27 -1.11 6.05
N GLY A 101 8.46 -1.54 4.79
CA GLY A 101 7.48 -1.35 3.70
C GLY A 101 6.09 -1.91 4.04
N VAL A 102 6.03 -3.09 4.66
CA VAL A 102 4.78 -3.71 5.16
C VAL A 102 4.12 -2.84 6.23
N ILE A 103 4.89 -2.37 7.21
CA ILE A 103 4.36 -1.52 8.29
C ILE A 103 3.81 -0.20 7.73
N LEU A 104 4.52 0.43 6.78
CA LEU A 104 4.06 1.68 6.18
C LEU A 104 2.73 1.48 5.41
N HIS A 105 2.60 0.37 4.65
CA HIS A 105 1.32 0.05 3.99
C HIS A 105 0.20 -0.24 5.00
N TRP A 106 0.50 -0.94 6.09
CA TRP A 106 -0.49 -1.18 7.14
C TRP A 106 -1.02 0.13 7.74
N VAL A 107 -0.11 1.07 8.04
CA VAL A 107 -0.45 2.42 8.50
C VAL A 107 -1.25 3.18 7.44
N ALA A 108 -0.86 3.10 6.17
CA ALA A 108 -1.56 3.72 5.06
C ALA A 108 -3.00 3.22 4.94
N ILE A 109 -3.19 1.90 4.88
CA ILE A 109 -4.49 1.23 4.81
C ILE A 109 -5.38 1.67 5.98
N HIS A 110 -4.86 1.60 7.20
CA HIS A 110 -5.61 1.97 8.40
C HIS A 110 -6.12 3.41 8.29
N ASN A 111 -5.24 4.37 7.96
CA ASN A 111 -5.59 5.78 7.87
C ASN A 111 -6.59 6.05 6.75
N LEU A 112 -6.37 5.48 5.57
CA LEU A 112 -7.22 5.68 4.39
C LEU A 112 -8.61 5.07 4.58
N ILE A 113 -8.73 3.93 5.26
CA ILE A 113 -10.04 3.31 5.53
C ILE A 113 -10.79 4.06 6.63
N ALA A 114 -10.10 4.37 7.74
CA ALA A 114 -10.70 4.99 8.91
C ALA A 114 -11.18 6.43 8.62
N HIS A 115 -10.35 7.22 7.93
CA HIS A 115 -10.59 8.67 7.79
C HIS A 115 -11.23 9.08 6.47
N ALA A 116 -11.45 8.16 5.52
CA ALA A 116 -12.17 8.49 4.29
C ALA A 116 -13.70 8.53 4.44
N LYS A 117 -14.25 8.38 5.67
CA LYS A 117 -15.68 8.56 5.99
C LYS A 117 -16.00 9.96 6.52
N LEU A 118 -15.69 11.04 5.78
CA LEU A 118 -16.13 12.39 6.18
C LEU A 118 -16.43 13.26 4.94
N LYS A 119 -17.67 13.15 4.43
CA LYS A 119 -18.47 14.20 3.73
C LYS A 119 -19.69 13.60 2.99
N ALA A 120 -20.51 12.85 3.70
CA ALA A 120 -21.95 12.73 3.41
C ALA A 120 -22.61 12.79 4.79
N GLN A 121 -23.23 13.85 5.28
CA GLN A 121 -23.96 14.98 4.71
C GLN A 121 -23.86 16.19 5.68
N PRO A 122 -23.96 17.45 5.22
CA PRO A 122 -24.41 18.55 6.09
C PRO A 122 -25.94 18.53 6.21
N GLN A 123 -26.42 18.52 7.47
CA GLN A 123 -27.68 19.10 7.96
C GLN A 123 -29.03 18.59 7.40
N MET A 124 -29.66 17.66 8.13
CA MET A 124 -31.11 17.66 8.35
C MET A 124 -31.38 17.97 9.83
N GLN A 125 -31.03 19.18 10.25
CA GLN A 125 -31.55 19.80 11.48
C GLN A 125 -32.01 21.22 11.13
N SER A 126 -33.18 21.32 10.50
CA SER A 126 -34.15 22.39 10.76
C SER A 126 -35.38 22.13 9.91
N LYS A 127 -36.50 21.87 10.57
CA LYS A 127 -37.89 22.16 10.19
C LYS A 127 -38.80 21.21 10.94
N THR A 128 -39.08 21.57 12.18
CA THR A 128 -40.42 21.52 12.80
C THR A 128 -40.28 22.23 14.15
N SER A 129 -40.32 23.56 14.09
CA SER A 129 -40.89 24.39 15.16
C SER A 129 -42.35 24.63 14.79
#